data_AF-A0AAW1XA97-F1
#
_entry.id   AF-A0AAW1XA97-F1
#
_cell.length_a   1.000
_cell.length_b   1.000
_cell.length_c   1.000
_cell.angle_alpha   90.00
_cell.angle_beta   90.00
_cell.angle_gamma   90.00
#
_symmetry.space_group_name_H-M   'P 1'
#
loop_
_entity.id
_entity.type
_entity.pdbx_description
1 polymer ?
#
loop_
_entity_poly.entity_id
_entity_poly.type
_entity_poly.pdbx_seq_one_letter_code
_entity_poly.pdbx_strand_id
1 'polypeptide(L)'
;MEATSTICPWSFLGDGVSVHRSFASLVTPTVFPTTDLPTPVVQDGKTTVIISEDGYQSGLEKCKFMLLGRLQLASGDKPYSPSDLQRKLSLLWGELGDWKLIPMGKGYYTFSFTSDASRAWV
;
A
#
# COMPACT_ATOMS: atom_id res chain seq x y z
N MET A 1 23.26 18.35 22.91
CA MET A 1 23.20 18.48 21.44
C MET A 1 23.71 17.18 20.88
N GLU A 2 22.79 16.25 20.64
CA GLU A 2 23.13 14.90 20.17
C GLU A 2 23.30 14.96 18.65
N ALA A 3 24.44 14.48 18.15
CA ALA A 3 24.78 14.55 16.74
C ALA A 3 23.88 13.59 15.95
N THR A 4 23.03 14.13 15.08
CA THR A 4 22.22 13.35 14.14
C THR A 4 23.13 12.72 13.09
N SER A 5 23.54 11.48 13.31
CA SER A 5 24.26 10.68 12.32
C SER A 5 23.29 10.18 11.25
N THR A 6 23.50 10.58 9.99
CA THR A 6 22.78 10.08 8.82
C THR A 6 23.28 8.67 8.49
N ILE A 7 22.57 7.61 8.94
CA ILE A 7 23.09 6.23 8.85
C ILE A 7 22.60 5.47 7.60
N CYS A 8 21.55 5.91 6.91
CA CYS A 8 21.05 5.19 5.73
C CYS A 8 20.57 6.14 4.62
N PRO A 9 21.45 6.55 3.69
CA PRO A 9 20.97 7.11 2.43
C PRO A 9 20.06 6.08 1.74
N TRP A 10 19.03 6.53 1.02
CA TRP A 10 18.19 5.68 0.17
C TRP A 10 18.94 4.99 -0.99
N SER A 11 20.28 4.97 -0.93
CA SER A 11 21.17 4.35 -1.92
C SER A 11 20.93 2.85 -2.09
N PHE A 12 20.33 2.16 -1.11
CA PHE A 12 19.90 0.76 -1.30
C PHE A 12 18.75 0.61 -2.31
N LEU A 13 18.01 1.68 -2.59
CA LEU A 13 17.04 1.76 -3.68
C LEU A 13 17.70 2.23 -4.99
N GLY A 14 18.92 2.78 -4.91
CA GLY A 14 19.72 3.15 -6.08
C GLY A 14 20.26 1.90 -6.76
N ASP A 15 20.32 1.97 -8.10
CA ASP A 15 20.70 0.86 -8.97
C ASP A 15 21.94 0.09 -8.48
N GLY A 16 21.67 -1.10 -7.97
CA GLY A 16 22.63 -2.10 -7.57
C GLY A 16 22.03 -3.49 -7.72
N VAL A 17 21.31 -3.74 -8.81
CA VAL A 17 20.74 -5.07 -9.10
C VAL A 17 21.75 -5.85 -9.94
N SER A 18 22.33 -6.88 -9.31
CA SER A 18 22.96 -8.00 -9.99
C SER A 18 22.10 -8.47 -11.17
N VAL A 19 22.72 -8.87 -12.28
CA VAL A 19 22.11 -9.31 -13.55
C VAL A 19 21.34 -10.65 -13.42
N HIS A 20 20.66 -10.90 -12.30
CA HIS A 20 19.79 -12.06 -12.18
C HIS A 20 18.42 -11.71 -12.76
N ARG A 21 18.08 -12.35 -13.88
CA ARG A 21 16.75 -12.27 -14.47
C ARG A 21 15.72 -12.69 -13.41
N SER A 22 14.81 -11.80 -13.05
CA SER A 22 13.79 -11.97 -12.00
C SER A 22 12.46 -11.48 -12.53
N PHE A 23 11.33 -11.94 -11.98
CA PHE A 23 10.03 -11.34 -12.31
C PHE A 23 10.00 -9.82 -12.07
N ALA A 24 10.75 -9.33 -11.07
CA ALA A 24 10.90 -7.91 -10.81
C ALA A 24 11.59 -7.15 -11.96
N SER A 25 12.47 -7.81 -12.74
CA SER A 25 13.16 -7.19 -13.87
C SER A 25 12.26 -7.01 -15.11
N LEU A 26 11.05 -7.57 -15.09
CA LEU A 26 10.04 -7.38 -16.14
C LEU A 26 9.06 -6.24 -15.81
N VAL A 27 9.03 -5.79 -14.55
CA VAL A 27 8.22 -4.66 -14.14
C VAL A 27 9.00 -3.40 -14.50
N THR A 28 8.38 -2.46 -15.23
CA THR A 28 9.00 -1.16 -15.51
C THR A 28 9.34 -0.49 -14.17
N PRO A 29 10.63 -0.28 -13.85
CA PRO A 29 10.97 0.37 -12.59
C PRO A 29 10.40 1.78 -12.64
N THR A 30 9.59 2.12 -11.64
CA THR A 30 9.20 3.52 -11.45
C THR A 30 10.42 4.23 -10.89
N VAL A 31 11.16 4.93 -11.77
CA VAL A 31 12.37 5.65 -11.40
C VAL A 31 11.95 6.93 -10.69
N PHE A 32 11.86 6.87 -9.36
CA PHE A 32 11.76 8.07 -8.54
C PHE A 32 13.16 8.46 -8.08
N PRO A 33 13.55 9.74 -8.19
CA PRO A 33 14.82 10.20 -7.65
C PRO A 33 14.86 9.90 -6.15
N THR A 34 15.88 9.18 -5.70
CA THR A 34 16.09 8.93 -4.26
C THR A 34 16.35 10.23 -3.48
N THR A 35 16.67 11.32 -4.18
CA THR A 35 16.74 12.69 -3.64
C THR A 35 15.39 13.25 -3.21
N ASP A 36 14.29 12.73 -3.75
CA ASP A 36 12.94 13.19 -3.44
C ASP A 36 12.37 12.50 -2.19
N LEU A 37 13.06 11.46 -1.70
CA LEU A 37 12.68 10.74 -0.50
C LEU A 37 13.19 11.45 0.76
N PRO A 38 12.41 11.51 1.84
CA PRO A 38 12.81 12.17 3.07
C PRO A 38 14.04 11.47 3.67
N THR A 39 15.09 12.24 3.98
CA THR A 39 16.33 11.68 4.54
C THR A 39 16.06 11.01 5.90
N PRO A 40 16.39 9.72 6.07
CA PRO A 40 16.23 9.05 7.36
C PRO A 40 17.23 9.58 8.39
N VAL A 41 16.79 9.73 9.63
CA VAL A 41 17.57 10.22 10.77
C VAL A 41 17.51 9.19 11.89
N VAL A 42 18.61 9.00 12.63
CA VAL A 42 18.59 8.16 13.84
C VAL A 42 18.17 8.99 15.04
N GLN A 43 17.08 8.58 15.67
CA GLN A 43 16.54 9.18 16.89
C GLN A 43 16.23 8.07 17.89
N ASP A 44 16.76 8.18 19.11
CA ASP A 44 16.61 7.16 20.18
C ASP A 44 17.02 5.73 19.74
N GLY A 45 18.08 5.63 18.94
CA GLY A 45 18.57 4.36 18.39
C GLY A 45 17.67 3.73 17.32
N LYS A 46 16.64 4.45 16.84
CA LYS A 46 15.73 4.01 15.78
C LYS A 46 15.90 4.87 14.52
N THR A 47 15.81 4.24 13.35
CA THR A 47 15.76 4.96 12.07
C THR A 47 14.37 5.53 11.85
N THR A 48 14.28 6.85 11.73
CA THR A 48 13.03 7.62 11.59
C THR A 48 13.07 8.43 10.29
N VAL A 49 11.91 8.60 9.65
CA VAL A 49 11.73 9.52 8.52
C VAL A 49 10.71 10.58 8.92
N ILE A 50 10.98 11.84 8.59
CA ILE A 50 10.05 12.94 8.88
C ILE A 50 9.07 13.04 7.71
N ILE A 51 7.77 12.96 8.03
CA ILE A 51 6.69 13.20 7.09
C ILE A 51 6.17 14.61 7.37
N SER A 52 5.98 15.42 6.32
CA SER A 52 5.37 16.75 6.48
C SER A 52 3.92 16.61 6.93
N GLU A 53 3.43 17.57 7.71
CA GLU A 53 2.02 17.59 8.14
C GLU A 53 1.08 17.55 6.92
N ASP A 54 1.37 18.33 5.87
CA ASP A 54 0.59 18.31 4.63
C ASP A 54 0.59 16.94 3.95
N GLY A 55 1.73 16.25 3.94
CA GLY A 55 1.86 14.91 3.39
C GLY A 55 1.06 13.88 4.19
N TYR A 56 1.07 14.02 5.51
CA TYR A 56 0.27 13.20 6.42
C TYR A 56 -1.23 13.41 6.21
N GLN A 57 -1.70 14.66 6.21
CA GLN A 57 -3.11 15.01 5.98
C GLN A 57 -3.60 14.57 4.59
N SER A 58 -2.76 14.75 3.55
CA SER A 58 -3.08 14.25 2.20
C SER A 58 -3.24 12.73 2.17
N GLY A 59 -2.41 12.00 2.93
CA GLY A 59 -2.53 10.55 3.11
C GLY A 59 -3.84 10.17 3.80
N LEU A 60 -4.19 10.85 4.89
CA LEU A 60 -5.44 10.63 5.61
C LEU A 60 -6.66 10.81 4.70
N GLU A 61 -6.72 11.90 3.93
CA GLU A 61 -7.83 12.14 3.01
C GLU A 61 -7.91 11.09 1.90
N LYS A 62 -6.76 10.63 1.37
CA LYS A 62 -6.73 9.52 0.39
C LYS A 62 -7.24 8.21 0.98
N CYS A 63 -6.92 7.93 2.24
CA CYS A 63 -7.27 6.68 2.91
C CYS A 63 -8.61 6.71 3.64
N LYS A 64 -9.29 7.87 3.69
CA LYS A 64 -10.52 8.11 4.44
C LYS A 64 -11.64 7.11 4.16
N PHE A 65 -11.77 6.70 2.89
CA PHE A 65 -12.78 5.74 2.44
C PHE A 65 -12.12 4.46 1.93
N MET A 66 -10.99 4.05 2.52
CA MET A 66 -10.32 2.80 2.19
C MET A 66 -10.57 1.76 3.28
N LEU A 67 -11.01 0.57 2.87
CA LEU A 67 -11.07 -0.61 3.73
C LEU A 67 -9.92 -1.54 3.37
N LEU A 68 -9.17 -1.97 4.39
CA LEU A 68 -8.21 -3.06 4.25
C LEU A 68 -8.85 -4.33 4.82
N GLY A 69 -8.91 -5.38 4.02
CA GLY A 69 -9.51 -6.65 4.41
C GLY A 69 -8.66 -7.84 4.01
N ARG A 70 -8.84 -8.96 4.73
CA ARG A 70 -8.30 -10.26 4.33
C ARG A 70 -9.47 -11.19 4.03
N LEU A 71 -9.40 -11.84 2.87
CA LEU A 71 -10.34 -12.90 2.54
C LEU A 71 -9.86 -14.20 3.19
N GLN A 72 -10.71 -14.78 4.04
CA GLN A 72 -10.52 -16.11 4.61
C GLN A 72 -11.47 -17.07 3.91
N LEU A 73 -10.90 -18.15 3.34
CA LEU A 73 -11.65 -19.22 2.69
C LEU A 73 -11.52 -20.49 3.52
N ALA A 74 -12.49 -21.41 3.42
CA ALA A 74 -12.39 -22.69 4.08
C ALA A 74 -11.28 -23.54 3.44
N SER A 75 -10.77 -24.52 4.20
CA SER A 75 -9.75 -25.42 3.68
C SER A 75 -10.32 -26.22 2.50
N GLY A 76 -9.63 -26.18 1.36
CA GLY A 76 -10.06 -26.84 0.12
C GLY A 76 -10.86 -25.94 -0.84
N ASP A 77 -11.27 -24.74 -0.41
CA ASP A 77 -11.94 -23.79 -1.30
C ASP A 77 -10.97 -23.21 -2.33
N LYS A 78 -11.47 -23.01 -3.54
CA LYS A 78 -10.71 -22.36 -4.61
C LYS A 78 -10.52 -20.87 -4.31
N PRO A 79 -9.30 -20.32 -4.41
CA PRO A 79 -9.08 -18.88 -4.31
C PRO A 79 -9.92 -18.09 -5.32
N TYR A 80 -10.52 -16.99 -4.88
CA TYR A 80 -11.21 -16.09 -5.82
C TYR A 80 -10.18 -15.31 -6.64
N SER A 81 -10.43 -15.24 -7.95
CA SER A 81 -9.79 -14.21 -8.77
C SER A 81 -10.27 -12.83 -8.31
N PRO A 82 -9.49 -11.75 -8.48
CA PRO A 82 -9.92 -10.40 -8.13
C PRO A 82 -11.26 -10.01 -8.78
N SER A 83 -11.51 -10.43 -10.02
CA SER A 83 -12.76 -10.16 -10.75
C SER A 83 -13.94 -10.96 -10.19
N ASP A 84 -13.74 -12.23 -9.82
CA ASP A 84 -14.79 -13.03 -9.19
C ASP A 84 -15.16 -12.47 -7.81
N LEU A 85 -14.16 -12.08 -7.02
CA LEU A 85 -14.38 -11.46 -5.72
C LEU A 85 -15.11 -10.14 -5.87
N GLN A 86 -14.69 -9.31 -6.83
CA GLN A 86 -15.36 -8.04 -7.12
C GLN A 86 -16.83 -8.25 -7.47
N ARG A 87 -17.13 -9.18 -8.40
CA ARG A 87 -18.51 -9.50 -8.79
C ARG A 87 -19.36 -9.96 -7.61
N LYS A 88 -18.83 -10.83 -6.74
CA LYS A 88 -19.56 -11.32 -5.56
C LYS A 88 -19.85 -10.20 -4.57
N LEU A 89 -18.85 -9.37 -4.27
CA LEU A 89 -19.02 -8.24 -3.36
C LEU A 89 -19.94 -7.17 -3.94
N SER A 90 -19.94 -6.94 -5.26
CA SER A 90 -20.87 -6.01 -5.90
C SER A 90 -22.35 -6.38 -5.71
N LEU A 91 -22.67 -7.67 -5.52
CA LEU A 91 -24.04 -8.09 -5.19
C LEU A 91 -24.44 -7.70 -3.76
N LEU A 92 -23.48 -7.67 -2.83
CA LEU A 92 -23.70 -7.31 -1.43
C LEU A 92 -23.59 -5.80 -1.20
N TRP A 93 -22.72 -5.14 -1.96
CA TRP A 93 -22.37 -3.73 -1.84
C TRP A 93 -22.99 -2.87 -2.95
N GLY A 94 -24.04 -3.35 -3.61
CA GLY A 94 -24.65 -2.69 -4.77
C GLY A 94 -25.11 -1.25 -4.50
N GLU A 95 -25.40 -0.91 -3.24
CA GLU A 95 -25.82 0.44 -2.82
C GLU A 95 -24.66 1.36 -2.43
N LEU A 96 -23.42 0.85 -2.32
CA LEU A 96 -22.25 1.62 -1.85
C LEU A 96 -21.63 2.55 -2.91
N GLY A 97 -22.27 2.68 -4.08
CA GLY A 97 -21.76 3.46 -5.20
C GLY A 97 -20.49 2.87 -5.82
N ASP A 98 -19.69 3.71 -6.47
CA ASP A 98 -18.47 3.28 -7.14
C ASP A 98 -17.37 2.93 -6.14
N TRP A 99 -16.74 1.77 -6.35
CA TRP A 99 -15.61 1.31 -5.56
C TRP A 99 -14.60 0.51 -6.40
N LYS A 100 -13.37 0.41 -5.90
CA LYS A 100 -12.25 -0.28 -6.55
C LYS A 100 -11.67 -1.35 -5.65
N LEU A 101 -11.33 -2.50 -6.24
CA LEU A 101 -10.65 -3.61 -5.58
C LEU A 101 -9.17 -3.65 -5.99
N ILE A 102 -8.25 -3.63 -5.02
CA ILE A 102 -6.82 -3.66 -5.24
C ILE A 102 -6.22 -4.88 -4.50
N PRO A 103 -5.74 -5.91 -5.20
CA PRO A 103 -5.11 -7.07 -4.56
C PRO A 103 -3.71 -6.71 -4.04
N MET A 104 -3.43 -7.03 -2.77
CA MET A 104 -2.12 -6.80 -2.12
C MET A 104 -1.28 -8.09 -1.99
N GLY A 105 -1.82 -9.23 -2.43
CA GLY A 105 -1.20 -10.54 -2.28
C GLY A 105 -1.53 -11.22 -0.95
N LYS A 106 -1.24 -12.53 -0.85
CA LYS A 106 -1.50 -13.36 0.35
C LYS A 106 -2.96 -13.32 0.86
N GLY A 107 -3.92 -13.04 -0.03
CA GLY A 107 -5.34 -12.92 0.31
C GLY A 107 -5.74 -11.58 0.95
N TYR A 108 -4.85 -10.58 0.93
CA TYR A 108 -5.17 -9.21 1.34
C TYR A 108 -5.66 -8.37 0.17
N TYR A 109 -6.66 -7.53 0.46
CA TYR A 109 -7.30 -6.66 -0.50
C TYR A 109 -7.55 -5.30 0.12
N THR A 110 -7.37 -4.27 -0.69
CA THR A 110 -7.78 -2.92 -0.37
C THR A 110 -8.98 -2.55 -1.23
N PHE A 111 -9.98 -1.99 -0.58
CA PHE A 111 -11.19 -1.50 -1.21
C PHE A 111 -11.21 0.01 -1.07
N SER A 112 -11.31 0.74 -2.18
CA SER A 112 -11.41 2.20 -2.18
C SER A 112 -12.81 2.60 -2.62
N PHE A 113 -13.53 3.29 -1.74
CA PHE A 113 -14.87 3.80 -1.98
C PHE A 113 -14.82 5.29 -2.31
N THR A 114 -15.82 5.76 -3.05
CA THR A 114 -15.97 7.19 -3.39
C THR A 114 -16.57 8.02 -2.25
N SER A 115 -17.27 7.37 -1.32
CA SER A 115 -17.91 7.98 -0.16
C SER A 115 -17.91 7.01 1.03
N ASP A 116 -18.45 7.46 2.17
CA ASP A 116 -18.47 6.66 3.38
C ASP A 116 -19.30 5.37 3.22
N ALA A 117 -18.61 4.24 3.28
CA ALA A 117 -19.18 2.91 3.18
C ALA A 117 -19.62 2.32 4.54
N SER A 118 -19.57 3.10 5.62
CA SER A 118 -19.97 2.69 6.98
C SER A 118 -21.41 2.15 7.06
N ARG A 119 -22.27 2.49 6.10
CA ARG A 119 -23.67 2.06 6.04
C ARG A 119 -23.91 0.64 5.54
N ALA A 120 -22.91 -0.04 4.95
CA ALA A 120 -23.08 -1.42 4.44
C ALA A 120 -22.64 -2.53 5.41
N TRP A 121 -22.34 -2.18 6.66
CA TRP A 121 -21.88 -3.14 7.68
C TRP A 121 -22.99 -3.56 8.66
N VAL A 122 -24.26 -3.47 8.27
CA VAL A 122 -25.42 -3.93 9.07
C VAL A 122 -25.84 -5.33 8.64
#